data_AF-A0A7S2KEC5-F1
#
_entry.id   AF-A0A7S2KEC5-F1
#
_cell.length_a   1.000
_cell.length_b   1.000
_cell.length_c   1.000
_cell.angle_alpha   90.00
_cell.angle_beta   90.00
_cell.angle_gamma   90.00
#
_symmetry.space_group_name_H-M   'P 1'
#
loop_
_entity.id
_entity.type
_entity.pdbx_description
1 polymer ?
#
loop_
_entity_poly.entity_id
_entity_poly.type
_entity_poly.pdbx_seq_one_letter_code
_entity_poly.pdbx_strand_id
1 'polypeptide(L)'
;SEIDAQMLSLVQKDLPAWKRKNLPLQAASIISSANDPLWKLQDVSQNLPSRVPYLVEVDAPPSLKTDAEYLQHALQLPEGADDGATRIFVNGREINVSRT
;
A
#
# COMPACT_ATOMS: atom_id res chain seq x y z
N SER A 1 -10.85 -15.71 -3.45
CA SER A 1 -11.31 -16.96 -2.80
C SER A 1 -10.77 -17.06 -1.38
N GLU A 2 -11.46 -17.80 -0.50
CA GLU A 2 -11.03 -18.06 0.89
C GLU A 2 -9.62 -18.66 0.99
N ILE A 3 -9.21 -19.38 -0.05
CA ILE A 3 -7.86 -19.93 -0.25
C ILE A 3 -6.80 -18.83 -0.40
N ASP A 4 -7.10 -17.73 -1.10
CA ASP A 4 -6.15 -16.62 -1.31
C ASP A 4 -5.89 -15.85 -0.01
N ALA A 5 -6.91 -15.73 0.83
CA ALA A 5 -6.81 -15.10 2.16
C ALA A 5 -5.98 -15.97 3.13
N GLN A 6 -6.15 -17.30 3.09
CA GLN A 6 -5.33 -18.22 3.88
C GLN A 6 -3.86 -18.23 3.43
N MET A 7 -3.61 -18.22 2.11
CA MET A 7 -2.26 -18.10 1.54
C MET A 7 -1.60 -16.76 1.88
N LEU A 8 -2.36 -15.65 1.85
CA LEU A 8 -1.88 -14.35 2.32
C LEU A 8 -1.44 -14.42 3.79
N SER A 9 -2.25 -15.06 4.65
CA SER A 9 -1.93 -15.21 6.07
C SER A 9 -0.66 -16.04 6.29
N LEU A 10 -0.44 -17.10 5.50
CA LEU A 10 0.74 -17.96 5.59
C LEU A 10 2.01 -17.22 5.15
N VAL A 11 1.96 -16.58 3.97
CA VAL A 11 3.10 -15.80 3.42
C VAL A 11 3.44 -14.61 4.31
N GLN A 12 2.44 -13.92 4.88
CA GLN A 12 2.65 -12.83 5.82
C GLN A 12 3.08 -13.31 7.21
N LYS A 13 2.70 -14.52 7.65
CA LYS A 13 3.07 -15.05 8.96
C LYS A 13 4.55 -15.43 9.03
N ASP A 14 5.13 -15.89 7.91
CA ASP A 14 6.53 -16.28 7.83
C ASP A 14 7.48 -15.09 7.57
N LEU A 15 6.94 -13.94 7.20
CA LEU A 15 7.72 -12.73 6.94
C LEU A 15 8.07 -11.99 8.26
N PRO A 16 9.35 -11.65 8.51
CA PRO A 16 9.73 -10.83 9.65
C PRO A 16 8.95 -9.52 9.72
N ALA A 17 8.58 -9.07 10.93
CA ALA A 17 7.75 -7.88 11.12
C ALA A 17 8.30 -6.62 10.43
N TRP A 18 9.62 -6.46 10.37
CA TRP A 18 10.26 -5.33 9.70
C TRP A 18 10.12 -5.38 8.18
N LYS A 19 10.16 -6.58 7.54
CA LYS A 19 9.90 -6.72 6.10
C LYS A 19 8.46 -6.33 5.78
N ARG A 20 7.51 -6.73 6.62
CA ARG A 20 6.10 -6.39 6.46
C ARG A 20 5.83 -4.89 6.50
N LYS A 21 6.51 -4.16 7.40
CA LYS A 21 6.36 -2.70 7.53
C LYS A 21 6.79 -1.93 6.29
N ASN A 22 7.73 -2.46 5.51
CA ASN A 22 8.22 -1.79 4.31
C ASN A 22 7.41 -2.09 3.04
N LEU A 23 6.56 -3.13 3.05
CA LEU A 23 5.78 -3.54 1.87
C LEU A 23 4.95 -2.40 1.23
N PRO A 24 4.27 -1.52 1.98
CA PRO A 24 3.53 -0.41 1.38
C PRO A 24 4.43 0.56 0.61
N LEU A 25 5.60 0.91 1.15
CA LEU A 25 6.58 1.78 0.49
C LEU A 25 7.21 1.08 -0.73
N GLN A 26 7.50 -0.21 -0.63
CA GLN A 26 7.99 -1.02 -1.74
C GLN A 26 6.97 -1.10 -2.89
N ALA A 27 5.69 -1.28 -2.56
CA ALA A 27 4.59 -1.24 -3.52
C ALA A 27 4.46 0.13 -4.17
N ALA A 28 4.47 1.22 -3.39
CA ALA A 28 4.42 2.58 -3.89
C ALA A 28 5.62 2.91 -4.80
N SER A 29 6.81 2.39 -4.50
CA SER A 29 8.01 2.54 -5.34
C SER A 29 7.81 1.93 -6.73
N ILE A 30 7.33 0.69 -6.82
CA ILE A 30 7.11 0.05 -8.13
C ILE A 30 5.92 0.63 -8.90
N ILE A 31 4.91 1.15 -8.19
CA ILE A 31 3.73 1.77 -8.82
C ILE A 31 4.13 3.12 -9.42
N SER A 32 4.84 3.96 -8.65
CA SER A 32 5.22 5.31 -9.10
C SER A 32 6.28 5.32 -10.20
N SER A 33 7.13 4.29 -10.26
CA SER A 33 8.17 4.14 -11.29
C SER A 33 7.72 3.41 -12.56
N ALA A 34 6.48 2.91 -12.61
CA ALA A 34 5.98 2.18 -13.77
C ALA A 34 5.64 3.10 -14.95
N ASN A 35 5.81 2.60 -16.18
CA ASN A 35 5.38 3.29 -17.40
C ASN A 35 3.85 3.51 -17.44
N ASP A 36 3.09 2.59 -16.83
CA ASP A 36 1.64 2.71 -16.61
C ASP A 36 1.33 2.52 -15.12
N PRO A 37 1.35 3.61 -14.32
CA PRO A 37 1.13 3.54 -12.88
C PRO A 37 -0.26 3.05 -12.49
N LEU A 38 -1.29 3.37 -13.28
CA LEU A 38 -2.67 2.97 -12.97
C LEU A 38 -2.87 1.47 -13.19
N TRP A 39 -2.36 0.94 -14.29
CA TRP A 39 -2.35 -0.50 -14.51
C TRP A 39 -1.52 -1.23 -13.45
N LYS A 40 -0.35 -0.70 -13.09
CA LYS A 40 0.50 -1.31 -12.05
C LYS A 40 -0.17 -1.28 -10.68
N LEU A 41 -0.84 -0.18 -10.33
CA LEU A 41 -1.64 -0.09 -9.11
C LEU A 41 -2.71 -1.18 -9.09
N GLN A 42 -3.49 -1.33 -10.17
CA GLN A 42 -4.51 -2.38 -10.27
C GLN A 42 -3.90 -3.78 -10.10
N ASP A 43 -2.82 -4.08 -10.82
CA ASP A 43 -2.13 -5.37 -10.75
C ASP A 43 -1.64 -5.69 -9.33
N VAL A 44 -0.99 -4.73 -8.66
CA VAL A 44 -0.48 -4.92 -7.29
C VAL A 44 -1.63 -5.04 -6.30
N SER A 45 -2.66 -4.19 -6.38
CA SER A 45 -3.79 -4.21 -5.46
C SER A 45 -4.62 -5.49 -5.56
N GLN A 46 -4.82 -6.02 -6.78
CA GLN A 46 -5.63 -7.22 -7.01
C GLN A 46 -4.86 -8.52 -6.80
N ASN A 47 -3.53 -8.51 -6.90
CA ASN A 47 -2.68 -9.70 -6.77
C ASN A 47 -1.69 -9.63 -5.60
N LEU A 48 -2.00 -8.83 -4.57
CA LEU A 48 -1.10 -8.54 -3.46
C LEU A 48 -0.44 -9.78 -2.82
N PRO A 49 -1.16 -10.89 -2.51
CA PRO A 49 -0.54 -12.09 -1.94
C PRO A 49 0.58 -12.67 -2.80
N SER A 50 0.39 -12.76 -4.11
CA SER A 50 1.39 -13.33 -5.03
C SER A 50 2.52 -12.36 -5.35
N ARG A 51 2.31 -11.05 -5.11
CA ARG A 51 3.32 -10.00 -5.30
C ARG A 51 4.27 -9.85 -4.11
N VAL A 52 3.92 -10.30 -2.91
CA VAL A 52 4.77 -10.14 -1.71
C VAL A 52 6.22 -10.62 -1.91
N PRO A 53 6.51 -11.81 -2.46
CA PRO A 53 7.89 -12.29 -2.64
C PRO A 53 8.71 -11.41 -3.58
N TYR A 54 8.07 -10.69 -4.50
CA TYR A 54 8.73 -9.73 -5.38
C TYR A 54 8.92 -8.38 -4.69
N LEU A 55 7.88 -7.90 -3.98
CA LEU A 55 7.91 -6.61 -3.28
C LEU A 55 9.02 -6.53 -2.23
N VAL A 56 9.29 -7.62 -1.51
CA VAL A 56 10.32 -7.63 -0.45
C VAL A 56 11.73 -7.36 -0.95
N GLU A 57 11.99 -7.60 -2.23
CA GLU A 57 13.29 -7.36 -2.88
C GLU A 57 13.40 -5.96 -3.51
N VAL A 58 12.31 -5.19 -3.51
CA VAL A 58 12.31 -3.82 -4.02
C VAL A 58 12.97 -2.89 -3.03
N ASP A 59 13.91 -2.08 -3.49
CA ASP A 59 14.41 -0.96 -2.71
C ASP A 59 13.50 0.26 -2.90
N ALA A 60 13.00 0.80 -1.79
CA ALA A 60 12.17 1.99 -1.79
C ALA A 60 13.05 3.21 -1.51
N PRO A 61 13.10 4.21 -2.41
CA PRO A 61 13.99 5.34 -2.23
C PRO A 61 13.63 6.10 -0.94
N PRO A 62 14.62 6.58 -0.15
CA PRO A 62 14.35 7.27 1.12
C PRO A 62 13.43 8.49 0.98
N SER A 63 13.49 9.18 -0.17
CA SER A 63 12.61 10.31 -0.47
C SER A 63 11.13 9.94 -0.44
N LEU A 64 10.76 8.73 -0.88
CA LEU A 64 9.38 8.27 -0.87
C LEU A 64 8.82 8.17 0.55
N LYS A 65 9.67 7.77 1.51
CA LYS A 65 9.30 7.74 2.93
C LYS A 65 9.10 9.15 3.47
N THR A 66 10.02 10.06 3.17
CA THR A 66 9.91 11.47 3.57
C THR A 66 8.65 12.13 3.00
N ASP A 67 8.33 11.89 1.72
CA ASP A 67 7.13 12.42 1.08
C ASP A 67 5.86 11.84 1.71
N ALA A 68 5.84 10.54 2.03
CA ALA A 68 4.72 9.90 2.69
C ALA A 68 4.47 10.47 4.10
N GLU A 69 5.52 10.64 4.90
CA GLU A 69 5.46 11.25 6.24
C GLU A 69 4.95 12.70 6.16
N TYR A 70 5.46 13.49 5.20
CA TYR A 70 4.99 14.84 4.96
C TYR A 70 3.50 14.89 4.62
N LEU A 71 3.04 14.02 3.70
CA LEU A 71 1.63 13.96 3.30
C LEU A 71 0.72 13.52 4.45
N GLN A 72 1.17 12.59 5.30
CA GLN A 72 0.43 12.17 6.48
C GLN A 72 0.17 13.35 7.43
N HIS A 73 1.19 14.18 7.67
CA HIS A 73 1.08 15.40 8.46
C HIS A 73 0.23 16.48 7.78
N ALA A 74 0.46 16.75 6.49
CA ALA A 74 -0.23 17.81 5.75
C ALA A 74 -1.73 17.55 5.61
N LEU A 75 -2.13 16.27 5.46
CA LEU A 75 -3.53 15.86 5.34
C LEU A 75 -4.26 15.75 6.70
N GLN A 76 -3.56 16.07 7.80
CA GLN A 76 -4.07 15.94 9.17
C GLN A 76 -4.74 14.58 9.38
N LEU A 77 -4.13 13.52 8.84
CA LEU A 77 -4.58 12.18 9.14
C LEU A 77 -4.37 11.98 10.65
N PRO A 78 -5.40 11.52 11.40
CA PRO A 78 -5.26 11.29 12.83
C PRO A 78 -3.99 10.51 13.15
N GLU A 79 -3.26 10.87 14.21
CA GLU A 79 -2.23 9.98 14.75
C GLU A 79 -2.93 8.67 15.16
N GLY A 80 -2.64 7.58 14.46
CA GLY A 80 -3.36 6.31 14.61
C GLY A 80 -4.58 6.12 13.71
N ALA A 81 -4.81 7.00 12.71
CA ALA A 81 -5.48 6.56 11.50
C ALA A 81 -4.56 5.51 10.86
N ASP A 82 -4.86 4.24 11.11
CA ASP A 82 -4.10 3.08 10.65
C ASP A 82 -3.50 3.30 9.25
N ASP A 83 -2.24 2.89 9.05
CA ASP A 83 -1.41 2.93 7.82
C ASP A 83 -2.13 2.51 6.51
N GLY A 84 -3.22 3.19 6.15
CA GLY A 84 -4.24 2.67 5.23
C GLY A 84 -5.55 3.48 5.16
N ALA A 85 -5.61 4.67 5.76
CA ALA A 85 -6.76 5.56 5.61
C ALA A 85 -7.01 5.91 4.13
N THR A 86 -8.19 5.54 3.62
CA THR A 86 -8.60 5.85 2.25
C THR A 86 -9.59 7.01 2.28
N ARG A 87 -9.23 8.15 1.69
CA ARG A 87 -10.13 9.28 1.47
C ARG A 87 -10.30 9.52 -0.02
N ILE A 88 -11.53 9.67 -0.48
CA ILE A 88 -11.84 9.99 -1.88
C ILE A 88 -12.54 11.33 -1.93
N PHE A 89 -12.08 12.22 -2.80
CA PHE A 89 -12.68 13.54 -3.00
C PHE A 89 -13.20 13.67 -4.43
N VAL A 90 -14.42 14.18 -4.59
CA VAL A 90 -15.01 14.54 -5.89
C VAL A 90 -15.42 16.01 -5.83
N ASN A 91 -14.87 16.83 -6.72
CA ASN A 91 -15.09 18.29 -6.74
C ASN A 91 -14.87 18.97 -5.38
N GLY A 92 -13.82 18.56 -4.66
CA GLY A 92 -13.47 19.10 -3.34
C GLY A 92 -14.35 18.62 -2.18
N ARG A 93 -15.29 17.69 -2.43
CA ARG A 93 -16.12 17.08 -1.38
C ARG A 93 -15.65 15.66 -1.10
N GLU A 94 -15.42 15.34 0.17
CA GLU A 94 -15.11 13.98 0.59
C GLU A 94 -16.34 13.08 0.39
N ILE A 95 -16.12 11.94 -0.26
CA ILE A 95 -17.12 10.90 -0.47
C ILE A 95 -16.77 9.74 0.45
N ASN A 96 -17.70 9.41 1.35
CA ASN A 96 -17.58 8.20 2.15
C ASN A 96 -17.91 6.99 1.27
N VAL A 97 -16.89 6.18 1.00
CA VAL A 97 -17.04 4.90 0.31
C VAL A 97 -17.14 3.83 1.39
N SER A 98 -18.35 3.57 1.84
CA SER A 98 -18.64 2.42 2.69
C SER A 98 -18.28 1.13 1.95
N ARG A 99 -17.48 0.26 2.57
CA ARG A 99 -17.25 -1.09 2.07
C ARG A 99 -18.53 -1.89 2.26
N THR A 100 -19.31 -2.07 1.18
CA THR A 100 -20.36 -3.09 1.10
C THR A 100 -19.78 -4.48 0.95
#